data_AF-A0A3D5B1Y6-F1
#
_entry.id   AF-A0A3D5B1Y6-F1
#
_cell.length_a   1.000
_cell.length_b   1.000
_cell.length_c   1.000
_cell.angle_alpha   90.00
_cell.angle_beta   90.00
_cell.angle_gamma   90.00
#
_symmetry.space_group_name_H-M   'P 1'
#
loop_
_entity.id
_entity.type
_entity.pdbx_description
1 polymer ?
#
loop_
_entity_poly.entity_id
_entity_poly.type
_entity_poly.pdbx_seq_one_letter_code
_entity_poly.pdbx_strand_id
1 'polypeptide(L)' 'MFRNIGSTELIIIAVVLLFLFGGKKLPELGRGIGDAIKEFRKAFSGKEENKK' A
#
# COMPACT_ATOMS: atom_id res chain seq x y z
N MET A 1 11.46 7.51 -25.48
CA MET A 1 10.96 8.66 -24.69
C MET A 1 10.67 8.31 -23.22
N PHE A 2 10.49 7.04 -22.82
CA PHE A 2 10.20 6.65 -21.42
C PHE A 2 11.38 6.05 -20.64
N ARG A 3 12.63 6.14 -21.13
CA ARG A 3 13.77 5.43 -20.52
C ARG A 3 14.31 6.06 -19.24
N ASN A 4 13.74 7.20 -18.82
CA ASN A 4 14.10 7.89 -17.60
C ASN A 4 12.83 8.28 -16.85
N ILE A 5 12.01 7.32 -16.41
CA ILE A 5 11.08 7.63 -15.32
C ILE A 5 11.94 7.89 -14.10
N GLY A 6 12.32 9.15 -13.93
CA GLY A 6 13.10 9.62 -12.82
C GLY A 6 12.21 9.81 -11.60
N SER A 7 12.83 10.16 -10.49
CA SER A 7 12.15 10.57 -9.27
C SER A 7 11.14 11.70 -9.52
N THR A 8 11.37 12.55 -10.51
CA THR A 8 10.48 13.67 -10.87
C THR A 8 9.16 13.18 -11.48
N GLU A 9 9.18 12.28 -12.48
CA GLU A 9 7.93 11.74 -13.04
C GLU A 9 7.12 10.96 -11.98
N LEU A 10 7.79 10.20 -11.11
CA LEU A 10 7.10 9.51 -10.01
C LEU A 10 6.39 10.46 -9.06
N ILE A 11 7.01 11.60 -8.72
CA ILE A 11 6.38 12.63 -7.89
C ILE A 11 5.16 13.21 -8.60
N ILE A 12 5.26 13.52 -9.89
CA ILE A 12 4.11 14.05 -10.66
C ILE A 12 2.95 13.05 -10.66
N ILE A 13 3.22 11.76 -10.91
CA ILE A 13 2.21 10.71 -10.87
C ILE A 13 1.60 10.61 -9.47
N ALA A 14 2.43 10.63 -8.42
CA ALA A 14 1.96 10.59 -7.04
C ALA A 14 1.04 11.77 -6.71
N VAL A 15 1.39 12.98 -7.14
CA VAL A 15 0.56 14.19 -6.96
C VAL A 15 -0.78 14.06 -7.68
N VAL A 16 -0.80 13.55 -8.91
CA VAL A 16 -2.04 13.31 -9.67
C VAL A 16 -2.92 12.28 -8.96
N LEU A 17 -2.35 11.17 -8.49
CA LEU A 17 -3.07 10.16 -7.71
C LEU A 17 -3.62 10.75 -6.40
N LEU A 18 -2.83 11.58 -5.71
CA LEU A 18 -3.26 12.30 -4.52
C LEU A 18 -4.41 13.27 -4.80
N PHE A 19 -4.46 13.89 -5.98
CA PHE A 19 -5.56 14.77 -6.37
C PHE A 19 -6.85 13.99 -6.67
N LEU A 20 -6.73 12.87 -7.39
CA LEU A 20 -7.88 12.04 -7.78
C LEU A 20 -8.50 11.29 -6.61
N PHE A 21 -7.65 10.68 -5.77
CA PHE A 21 -8.09 9.86 -4.64
C PHE A 21 -8.14 10.64 -3.34
N GLY A 22 -7.43 11.76 -3.23
CA GLY A 22 -7.24 12.48 -1.97
C GLY A 22 -6.12 11.88 -1.13
N GLY A 23 -5.31 12.73 -0.48
CA GLY A 23 -4.16 12.28 0.32
C GLY A 23 -4.48 11.37 1.50
N LYS A 24 -5.75 11.28 1.92
CA LYS A 24 -6.21 10.38 2.97
C LYS A 24 -6.56 8.97 2.46
N LYS A 25 -6.97 8.81 1.20
CA LYS A 25 -7.42 7.51 0.69
C LYS A 25 -6.28 6.56 0.37
N LEU A 26 -5.13 7.05 -0.13
CA LEU A 26 -3.96 6.21 -0.34
C LEU A 26 -3.49 5.48 0.94
N PRO A 27 -3.27 6.17 2.07
CA PRO A 27 -2.85 5.49 3.31
C PRO A 27 -3.97 4.62 3.91
N GLU A 28 -5.24 4.98 3.72
CA GLU A 28 -6.38 4.16 4.15
C GLU A 28 -6.44 2.82 3.39
N LEU A 29 -6.28 2.85 2.07
CA LEU A 29 -6.18 1.65 1.24
C LEU A 29 -4.93 0.83 1.60
N GLY A 30 -3.79 1.49 1.84
CA GLY A 30 -2.56 0.82 2.26
C GLY A 30 -2.69 0.10 3.61
N ARG A 31 -3.39 0.70 4.58
CA ARG A 31 -3.71 0.05 5.87
C ARG A 31 -4.59 -1.19 5.67
N GLY A 32 -5.68 -1.06 4.91
CA GLY A 32 -6.57 -2.20 4.65
C GLY A 32 -5.88 -3.37 3.94
N ILE A 33 -5.03 -3.07 2.95
CA ILE A 33 -4.21 -4.08 2.27
C ILE A 33 -3.18 -4.68 3.23
N GLY A 34 -2.53 -3.86 4.06
CA GLY A 34 -1.56 -4.30 5.06
C GLY A 34 -2.17 -5.27 6.08
N ASP A 35 -3.35 -4.95 6.59
CA ASP A 35 -4.09 -5.81 7.52
C ASP A 35 -4.51 -7.12 6.85
N ALA A 36 -5.00 -7.06 5.60
CA ALA A 36 -5.32 -8.26 4.82
C ALA A 36 -4.09 -9.16 4.59
N ILE A 37 -2.94 -8.58 4.22
CA ILE A 37 -1.68 -9.33 4.06
C ILE A 37 -1.21 -9.93 5.39
N LYS A 38 -1.39 -9.21 6.50
CA LYS A 38 -1.02 -9.67 7.84
C LYS A 38 -1.86 -10.89 8.24
N GLU A 39 -3.18 -10.82 8.07
CA GLU A 39 -4.09 -11.93 8.36
C GLU A 39 -3.85 -13.12 7.42
N PHE A 40 -3.59 -12.85 6.13
CA PHE A 40 -3.18 -13.89 5.19
C PHE A 40 -1.90 -14.58 5.68
N ARG A 41 -0.85 -13.83 6.02
CA ARG A 41 0.39 -14.42 6.55
C ARG A 41 0.18 -15.21 7.84
N LYS A 42 -0.70 -14.76 8.75
CA LYS A 42 -1.03 -15.51 9.98
C LYS A 42 -1.66 -16.86 9.66
N ALA A 43 -2.66 -16.88 8.78
CA ALA A 43 -3.35 -18.11 8.36
C ALA A 43 -2.40 -19.11 7.68
N PHE A 44 -1.48 -18.63 6.83
CA PHE A 44 -0.53 -19.50 6.14
C PHE A 44 0.69 -19.91 6.98
N SER A 45 1.07 -19.13 7.99
CA SER A 45 2.27 -19.42 8.79
C SER A 45 2.03 -20.38 9.95
N GLY A 46 0.80 -20.92 10.10
CA GLY A 46 0.45 -21.84 11.19
C GLY A 46 0.71 -21.29 12.59
N LYS A 47 0.96 -19.97 12.71
CA LYS A 47 1.06 -19.27 13.99
C LYS A 47 -0.35 -19.07 14.50
N GLU A 48 -0.91 -20.14 15.07
CA GLU A 48 -1.93 -19.99 16.08
C GLU A 48 -1.32 -19.13 17.19
N GLU A 49 -1.75 -17.87 17.25
CA GLU A 49 -1.49 -17.02 18.40
C GLU A 49 -2.16 -17.73 19.58
N ASN A 50 -1.34 -18.43 20.38
CA ASN A 50 -1.69 -18.93 21.69
C ASN A 50 -2.05 -17.71 22.56
N LYS A 51 -3.31 -17.30 22.46
CA LYS A 51 -3.91 -16.29 23.28
C LYS A 51 -4.41 -17.01 24.53
N LYS A 52 -3.58 -17.00 25.58
CA LYS A 52 -4.04 -17.21 26.95
C LYS A 52 -5.14 -16.21 27.29
#